data_AF-A0AAV7AL54-F1
#
_entry.id   AF-A0AAV7AL54-F1
#
_cell.length_a   1.000
_cell.length_b   1.000
_cell.length_c   1.000
_cell.angle_alpha   90.00
_cell.angle_beta   90.00
_cell.angle_gamma   90.00
#
_symmetry.space_group_name_H-M   'P 1'
#
loop_
_entity.id
_entity.type
_entity.pdbx_description
1 polymer ?
#
loop_
_entity_poly.entity_id
_entity_poly.type
_entity_poly.pdbx_seq_one_letter_code
_entity_poly.pdbx_strand_id
1 'polypeptide(L)'
;MIILHPERLSPGDIRMTPTITRNGSCSLGLLCSVDKPDVMITWSNLHGGDVNVTGGVLYVPPSDVTLTYICTAHNPVSNVSKTVIPGEYCETARKDFTPRNLIRLILSGIVLLLTGGVFIHHLKTEVMEAPGGR
;
A
#
# COMPACT_ATOMS: atom_id res chain seq x y z
N MET A 1 -1.09 42.78 -9.44
CA MET A 1 -0.92 41.42 -9.97
C MET A 1 0.49 40.98 -9.63
N ILE A 2 0.65 40.04 -8.70
CA ILE A 2 1.98 39.51 -8.32
C ILE A 2 2.28 38.40 -9.32
N ILE A 3 3.31 38.59 -10.15
CA ILE A 3 3.82 37.53 -11.04
C ILE A 3 4.66 36.60 -10.15
N LEU A 4 4.12 35.43 -9.80
CA LEU A 4 4.91 34.37 -9.19
C LEU A 4 5.82 33.80 -10.29
N HIS A 5 7.13 33.92 -10.10
CA HIS A 5 8.09 33.30 -11.00
C HIS A 5 8.25 31.85 -10.56
N PRO A 6 8.03 30.85 -11.45
CA PRO A 6 8.13 29.45 -11.08
C PRO A 6 9.56 29.11 -10.68
N GLU A 7 9.73 28.51 -9.51
CA GLU A 7 11.04 28.07 -9.04
C GLU A 7 11.53 26.85 -9.80
N ARG A 8 12.85 26.66 -9.84
CA ARG A 8 13.46 25.47 -10.44
C ARG A 8 13.08 24.23 -9.63
N LEU A 9 12.57 23.22 -10.31
CA LEU A 9 12.21 21.93 -9.74
C LEU A 9 13.46 21.07 -9.47
N SER A 10 13.33 20.17 -8.52
CA SER A 10 14.28 19.12 -8.17
C SER A 10 13.57 17.76 -8.15
N PRO A 11 14.28 16.64 -8.36
CA PRO A 11 13.67 15.31 -8.25
C PRO A 11 13.04 15.01 -6.88
N GLY A 12 13.48 15.70 -5.81
CA GLY A 12 12.92 15.60 -4.47
C GLY A 12 11.53 16.24 -4.32
N ASP A 13 11.15 17.14 -5.22
CA ASP A 13 9.83 17.78 -5.22
C ASP A 13 8.73 16.81 -5.70
N ILE A 14 9.10 15.73 -6.39
CA ILE A 14 8.16 14.72 -6.87
C ILE A 14 7.78 13.75 -5.75
N ARG A 15 6.50 13.80 -5.37
CA ARG A 15 5.86 12.86 -4.44
C ARG A 15 5.06 11.81 -5.21
N MET A 16 5.34 10.54 -4.91
CA MET A 16 4.65 9.39 -5.47
C MET A 16 3.73 8.78 -4.41
N THR A 17 2.44 8.66 -4.71
CA THR A 17 1.46 8.11 -3.78
C THR A 17 0.75 6.90 -4.41
N PRO A 18 1.05 5.68 -3.95
CA PRO A 18 0.40 4.47 -4.45
C PRO A 18 -0.98 4.23 -3.81
N THR A 19 -1.94 3.82 -4.62
CA THR A 19 -3.27 3.35 -4.19
C THR A 19 -3.46 1.91 -4.66
N ILE A 20 -3.34 0.94 -3.76
CA ILE A 20 -3.36 -0.48 -4.10
C ILE A 20 -4.75 -1.06 -3.86
N THR A 21 -5.29 -1.78 -4.83
CA THR A 21 -6.56 -2.51 -4.67
C THR A 21 -6.37 -3.73 -3.77
N ARG A 22 -7.30 -3.93 -2.82
CA ARG A 22 -7.14 -4.91 -1.74
C ARG A 22 -7.49 -6.36 -2.11
N ASN A 23 -7.83 -6.65 -3.37
CA ASN A 23 -8.42 -7.92 -3.79
C ASN A 23 -7.41 -9.00 -4.22
N GLY A 24 -6.15 -8.93 -3.76
CA GLY A 24 -5.14 -9.97 -3.99
C GLY A 24 -4.45 -9.93 -5.36
N SER A 25 -5.01 -9.22 -6.34
CA SER A 25 -4.29 -8.79 -7.55
C SER A 25 -3.55 -7.49 -7.27
N CYS A 26 -2.27 -7.39 -7.64
CA CYS A 26 -1.46 -6.16 -7.54
C CYS A 26 -1.90 -5.15 -8.62
N SER A 27 -3.14 -4.68 -8.56
CA SER A 27 -3.60 -3.55 -9.39
C SER A 27 -3.50 -2.29 -8.55
N LEU A 28 -2.83 -1.27 -9.07
CA LEU A 28 -2.60 -0.04 -8.31
C LEU A 28 -2.71 1.21 -9.18
N GLY A 29 -3.10 2.31 -8.56
CA GLY A 29 -2.98 3.66 -9.11
C GLY A 29 -1.75 4.36 -8.52
N LEU A 30 -0.97 5.04 -9.35
CA LEU A 30 0.13 5.90 -8.91
C LEU A 30 -0.21 7.36 -9.20
N LEU A 31 -0.30 8.16 -8.14
CA LEU A 31 -0.38 9.61 -8.25
C LEU A 31 1.01 10.21 -8.14
N CYS A 32 1.40 10.97 -9.16
CA CYS A 32 2.58 11.81 -9.15
C CYS A 32 2.16 13.26 -8.90
N SER A 33 2.73 13.87 -7.86
CA SER A 33 2.35 15.22 -7.41
C SER A 33 3.58 16.06 -7.09
N VAL A 34 3.47 17.36 -7.32
CA VAL A 34 4.48 18.36 -6.98
C VAL A 34 3.77 19.52 -6.29
N ASP A 35 4.26 19.90 -5.12
CA ASP A 35 3.69 20.96 -4.30
C ASP A 35 4.26 22.33 -4.70
N LYS A 36 4.15 22.66 -5.99
CA LYS A 36 4.59 23.92 -6.59
C LYS A 36 3.60 24.34 -7.68
N PRO A 37 3.37 25.65 -7.88
CA PRO A 37 2.46 26.13 -8.91
C PRO A 37 3.02 25.89 -10.32
N ASP A 38 2.14 25.93 -11.31
CA ASP A 38 2.46 25.89 -12.75
C ASP A 38 3.28 24.67 -13.19
N VAL A 39 3.01 23.51 -12.56
CA VAL A 39 3.64 22.23 -12.90
C VAL A 39 2.68 21.38 -13.72
N MET A 40 3.14 20.96 -14.90
CA MET A 40 2.49 19.94 -15.72
C MET A 40 3.11 18.57 -15.42
N ILE A 41 2.27 17.57 -15.23
CA ILE A 41 2.68 16.18 -14.98
C ILE A 41 2.40 15.34 -16.21
N THR A 42 3.39 14.57 -16.65
CA THR A 42 3.25 13.59 -17.72
C THR A 42 3.77 12.23 -17.29
N TRP A 43 3.23 11.19 -17.90
CA TRP A 43 3.61 9.80 -17.67
C TRP A 43 4.11 9.19 -18.97
N SER A 44 5.12 8.33 -18.86
CA SER A 44 5.58 7.50 -19.98
C SER A 44 5.97 6.10 -19.50
N ASN A 45 5.79 5.12 -20.38
CA ASN A 45 6.30 3.77 -20.20
C ASN A 45 7.66 3.65 -20.91
N LEU A 46 8.70 3.23 -20.17
CA LEU A 46 10.04 3.03 -20.75
C LEU A 46 10.11 1.92 -21.80
N HIS A 47 9.16 0.98 -21.77
CA HIS A 47 9.10 -0.14 -22.70
C HIS A 47 8.31 0.20 -23.98
N GLY A 48 7.86 1.45 -24.12
CA GLY A 48 6.93 1.87 -25.16
C GLY A 48 5.49 1.48 -24.86
N GLY A 49 4.57 1.95 -25.71
CA GLY A 49 3.13 1.74 -25.55
C GLY A 49 2.43 2.84 -24.75
N ASP A 50 1.10 2.77 -24.76
CA ASP A 50 0.24 3.77 -24.12
C ASP A 50 0.24 3.63 -22.61
N VAL A 51 0.07 4.76 -21.94
CA VAL A 51 -0.13 4.82 -20.48
C VAL A 51 -1.60 5.04 -20.18
N ASN A 52 -2.14 4.27 -19.23
CA ASN A 52 -3.51 4.46 -18.78
C ASN A 52 -3.56 5.51 -17.67
N VAL A 53 -3.77 6.77 -18.04
CA VAL A 53 -3.80 7.90 -17.09
C VAL A 53 -5.20 8.50 -17.03
N THR A 54 -5.76 8.65 -15.83
CA THR A 54 -7.04 9.37 -15.62
C THR A 54 -6.92 10.27 -14.39
N GLY A 55 -7.20 11.57 -14.56
CA GLY A 55 -7.06 12.56 -13.49
C GLY A 55 -5.64 12.69 -12.94
N GLY A 56 -4.61 12.45 -13.77
CA GLY A 56 -3.20 12.47 -13.36
C GLY A 56 -2.71 11.20 -12.66
N VAL A 57 -3.59 10.23 -12.41
CA VAL A 57 -3.26 8.94 -11.82
C VAL A 57 -2.96 7.93 -12.92
N LEU A 58 -1.79 7.30 -12.85
CA LEU A 58 -1.43 6.16 -13.69
C LEU A 58 -2.03 4.87 -13.12
N TYR A 59 -2.85 4.18 -13.89
CA TYR A 59 -3.44 2.89 -13.52
C TYR A 59 -2.61 1.74 -14.11
N VAL A 60 -2.08 0.90 -13.22
CA VAL A 60 -1.23 -0.24 -13.60
C VAL A 60 -1.95 -1.55 -13.28
N PRO A 61 -2.26 -2.39 -14.28
CA PRO A 61 -2.80 -3.72 -14.06
C PRO A 61 -1.72 -4.68 -13.54
N PRO A 62 -2.09 -5.82 -12.94
CA PRO A 62 -1.13 -6.79 -12.39
C PRO A 62 -0.13 -7.35 -13.40
N SER A 63 -0.48 -7.38 -14.69
CA SER A 63 0.41 -7.84 -15.77
C SER A 63 1.61 -6.91 -16.00
N ASP A 64 1.48 -5.64 -15.61
CA ASP A 64 2.39 -4.57 -16.02
C ASP A 64 3.20 -4.01 -14.83
N VAL A 65 3.09 -4.64 -13.66
CA VAL A 65 3.70 -4.15 -12.41
C VAL A 65 5.22 -4.24 -12.41
N THR A 66 5.79 -5.03 -13.31
CA THR A 66 7.23 -5.15 -13.53
C THR A 66 7.75 -4.12 -14.54
N LEU A 67 6.86 -3.41 -15.25
CA LEU A 67 7.25 -2.39 -16.20
C LEU A 67 7.72 -1.13 -15.46
N THR A 68 8.60 -0.40 -16.13
CA THR A 68 9.17 0.82 -15.60
C THR A 68 8.46 2.02 -16.20
N TYR A 69 7.93 2.87 -15.32
CA TYR A 69 7.27 4.10 -15.70
C TYR A 69 8.08 5.31 -15.26
N ILE A 70 7.91 6.42 -15.97
CA ILE A 70 8.52 7.70 -15.64
C ILE A 70 7.40 8.71 -15.45
N CYS A 71 7.38 9.34 -14.27
CA CYS A 71 6.66 10.60 -14.10
C CYS A 71 7.60 11.75 -14.42
N THR A 72 7.16 12.67 -15.26
CA THR A 72 7.90 13.90 -15.57
C THR A 72 7.10 15.11 -15.10
N ALA A 73 7.72 15.93 -14.25
CA ALA A 73 7.20 17.20 -13.79
C ALA A 73 7.91 18.33 -14.54
N HIS A 74 7.11 19.14 -15.23
CA HIS A 74 7.60 20.20 -16.08
C HIS A 74 6.99 21.54 -15.66
N ASN A 75 7.84 22.56 -15.52
CA ASN A 75 7.43 23.95 -15.42
C ASN A 75 8.24 24.80 -16.42
N PRO A 76 7.90 26.09 -16.64
CA PRO A 76 8.59 26.92 -17.63
C PRO A 76 10.11 27.08 -17.43
N VAL A 77 10.62 26.74 -16.24
CA VAL A 77 12.03 26.92 -15.85
C VAL A 77 12.82 25.62 -15.87
N SER A 78 12.14 24.47 -15.70
CA SER A 78 12.81 23.20 -15.46
C SER A 78 11.95 21.98 -15.74
N ASN A 79 12.64 20.86 -15.96
CA ASN A 79 12.04 19.55 -16.18
C ASN A 79 12.78 18.55 -15.29
N VAL A 80 12.02 17.86 -14.44
CA VAL A 80 12.55 16.81 -13.57
C VAL A 80 11.67 15.57 -13.69
N SER A 81 12.29 14.40 -13.59
CA SER A 81 11.59 13.14 -13.72
C SER A 81 11.93 12.20 -12.57
N LYS A 82 11.03 11.25 -12.33
CA LYS A 82 11.19 10.19 -11.35
C LYS A 82 10.73 8.86 -11.94
N THR A 83 11.64 7.91 -11.91
CA THR A 83 11.40 6.53 -12.37
C THR A 83 10.76 5.71 -11.26
N VAL A 84 9.87 4.81 -11.63
CA VAL A 84 9.16 3.94 -10.69
C VAL A 84 8.88 2.56 -11.29
N ILE A 85 9.00 1.54 -10.44
CA ILE A 85 8.59 0.17 -10.75
C ILE A 85 7.40 -0.16 -9.83
N PRO A 86 6.16 -0.24 -10.35
CA PRO A 86 4.94 -0.40 -9.53
C PRO A 86 4.99 -1.59 -8.56
N GLY A 87 5.65 -2.68 -8.97
CA GLY A 87 5.80 -3.90 -8.16
C GLY A 87 6.43 -3.68 -6.78
N GLU A 88 7.31 -2.68 -6.62
CA GLU A 88 7.94 -2.36 -5.34
C GLU A 88 6.91 -1.95 -4.26
N TYR A 89 5.82 -1.29 -4.67
CA TYR A 89 4.74 -0.92 -3.76
C TYR A 89 3.89 -2.14 -3.35
N CYS A 90 3.76 -3.12 -4.24
CA CYS A 90 3.01 -4.34 -3.94
C CYS A 90 3.75 -5.27 -2.99
N GLU A 91 5.07 -5.39 -3.11
CA GLU A 91 5.85 -6.15 -2.14
C GLU A 91 5.75 -5.55 -0.74
N THR A 92 5.80 -4.22 -0.65
CA THR A 92 5.65 -3.48 0.60
C THR A 92 4.28 -3.72 1.22
N ALA A 93 3.20 -3.56 0.45
CA ALA A 93 1.84 -3.78 0.95
C ALA A 93 1.58 -5.25 1.35
N ARG A 94 2.15 -6.23 0.63
CA ARG A 94 2.06 -7.64 1.01
C ARG A 94 2.78 -7.91 2.33
N LYS A 95 3.97 -7.35 2.51
CA LYS A 95 4.75 -7.44 3.76
C LYS A 95 4.04 -6.77 4.94
N ASP A 96 3.28 -5.70 4.74
CA ASP A 96 2.49 -5.06 5.81
C ASP A 96 1.24 -5.86 6.20
N PHE A 97 0.65 -6.58 5.25
CA PHE A 97 -0.55 -7.38 5.48
C PHE A 97 -0.27 -8.66 6.28
N THR A 98 0.84 -9.34 6.01
CA THR A 98 1.21 -10.60 6.67
C THR A 98 1.33 -10.51 8.21
N PRO A 99 2.08 -9.57 8.81
CA PRO A 99 2.28 -9.50 10.25
C PRO A 99 0.99 -9.11 10.99
N ARG A 100 0.18 -8.20 10.44
CA ARG A 100 -1.08 -7.79 11.08
C ARG A 100 -2.06 -8.96 11.22
N ASN A 101 -2.16 -9.80 10.20
CA ASN A 101 -3.03 -10.97 10.26
C ASN A 101 -2.44 -12.07 11.14
N LEU A 102 -1.12 -12.29 11.10
CA LEU A 102 -0.46 -13.26 11.97
C LEU A 102 -0.63 -12.90 13.45
N ILE A 103 -0.43 -11.62 13.81
CA ILE A 103 -0.66 -11.12 15.17
C ILE A 103 -2.11 -11.35 15.59
N ARG A 104 -3.10 -11.04 14.73
CA ARG A 104 -4.51 -11.31 15.01
C ARG A 104 -4.80 -12.80 15.23
N LEU A 105 -4.20 -13.67 14.43
CA LEU A 105 -4.36 -15.12 14.57
C LEU A 105 -3.76 -15.62 15.89
N ILE A 106 -2.56 -15.17 16.25
CA ILE A 106 -1.89 -15.52 17.51
C ILE A 106 -2.72 -15.05 18.70
N LEU A 107 -3.19 -13.79 18.70
CA LEU A 107 -4.03 -13.25 19.76
C LEU A 107 -5.34 -14.03 19.91
N SER A 108 -6.00 -14.37 18.80
CA SER A 108 -7.21 -15.20 18.79
C SER A 108 -6.94 -16.58 19.40
N GLY A 109 -5.83 -17.23 19.01
CA GLY A 109 -5.43 -18.53 19.55
C GLY A 109 -5.16 -18.50 21.05
N ILE A 110 -4.46 -17.48 21.55
CA ILE A 110 -4.19 -17.31 22.99
C ILE A 110 -5.51 -17.15 23.76
N VAL A 111 -6.44 -16.34 23.27
CA VAL A 111 -7.75 -16.15 23.91
C VAL A 111 -8.52 -17.47 23.99
N LEU A 112 -8.55 -18.25 22.91
CA LEU A 112 -9.21 -19.56 22.88
C LEU A 112 -8.58 -20.57 23.85
N LEU A 113 -7.26 -20.57 23.99
CA LEU A 113 -6.55 -21.43 24.93
C LEU A 113 -6.85 -21.04 26.39
N LEU A 114 -6.88 -19.74 26.70
CA LEU A 114 -7.19 -19.26 28.05
C LEU A 114 -8.64 -19.57 28.43
N THR A 115 -9.60 -19.28 27.56
CA THR A 115 -11.03 -19.55 27.83
C THR A 115 -11.30 -21.05 27.90
N GLY A 116 -10.72 -21.84 26.99
CA GLY A 116 -10.82 -23.30 27.00
C GLY A 116 -10.21 -23.92 28.25
N GLY A 117 -9.03 -23.44 28.67
CA GLY A 117 -8.38 -23.91 29.90
C GLY A 117 -9.20 -23.63 31.15
N VAL A 118 -9.76 -22.43 31.28
CA VAL A 118 -10.66 -22.06 32.39
C VAL A 118 -11.92 -22.93 32.37
N PHE A 119 -12.52 -23.16 31.21
CA PHE A 119 -13.70 -24.01 31.08
C PHE A 119 -13.43 -25.46 31.48
N ILE A 120 -12.31 -26.04 31.02
CA ILE A 120 -11.88 -27.38 31.40
C ILE A 120 -11.62 -27.45 32.91
N HIS A 121 -10.99 -26.43 33.48
CA HIS A 121 -10.77 -26.36 34.93
C HIS A 121 -12.09 -26.35 35.70
N HIS A 122 -13.07 -25.54 35.28
CA HIS A 122 -14.40 -25.53 35.88
C HIS A 122 -15.06 -26.91 35.78
N LEU A 123 -15.12 -27.52 34.59
CA LEU A 123 -15.68 -28.87 34.43
C LEU A 123 -15.00 -29.91 35.33
N LYS A 124 -13.67 -29.86 35.44
CA LYS A 124 -12.93 -30.77 36.32
C LYS A 124 -13.31 -30.55 37.78
N THR A 125 -13.46 -29.29 38.20
CA THR A 125 -13.84 -28.94 39.57
C THR A 125 -15.26 -29.44 39.88
N GLU A 126 -16.23 -29.19 39.00
CA GLU A 126 -17.62 -29.64 39.15
C GLU A 126 -17.75 -31.18 39.12
N VAL A 127 -16.96 -31.88 38.28
CA VAL A 127 -16.97 -33.36 38.18
C VAL A 127 -16.27 -34.01 39.37
N MET A 128 -15.23 -33.40 39.94
CA MET A 128 -14.57 -33.91 41.16
C MET A 128 -15.45 -33.73 42.41
N GLU A 129 -16.51 -32.93 42.32
CA GLU A 129 -17.57 -32.79 43.33
C GLU A 129 -18.81 -33.66 43.04
N ALA A 130 -18.71 -34.65 42.13
CA ALA A 130 -19.69 -35.72 42.05
C ALA A 130 -19.46 -36.71 43.21
N PRO A 131 -20.42 -36.91 44.12
CA PRO A 131 -20.25 -37.84 45.24
C PRO A 131 -20.19 -39.27 44.70
N GLY A 132 -19.00 -39.88 44.78
CA GLY A 132 -18.86 -41.33 44.81
C GLY A 132 -19.51 -41.85 46.10
N GLY A 133 -20.83 -42.08 46.04
CA GLY A 133 -21.65 -42.53 47.15
C GLY A 133 -22.44 -43.77 46.80
N ARG A 134 -21.78 -44.92 47.02
CA ARG A 134 -22.30 -46.24 47.43
C ARG A 134 -23.46 -46.87 46.65
#